data_AF-A0AA44W7W1-F1
#
_entry.id   AF-A0AA44W7W1-F1
#
_cell.length_a   1.000
_cell.length_b   1.000
_cell.length_c   1.000
_cell.angle_alpha   90.00
_cell.angle_beta   90.00
_cell.angle_gamma   90.00
#
_symmetry.space_group_name_H-M   'P 1'
#
loop_
_entity.id
_entity.type
_entity.pdbx_description
1 polymer ?
#
loop_
_entity_poly.entity_id
_entity_poly.type
_entity_poly.pdbx_seq_one_letter_code
_entity_poly.pdbx_strand_id
1 'polypeptide(L)'
;MWFYLPLMHSEDLTLHNHAVAEYERMGRDFKTLMTSSPVNDAAEERCRQVLATDKEATEKILASNLDFEIKHREIIVRFGRYPHRNGPLGREMSADEQKYLDEGGETFSASASKS
;
A
#
# COMPACT_ATOMS: atom_id res chain seq x y z
N MET A 1 -6.51 0.83 6.05
CA MET A 1 -5.53 1.55 5.20
C MET A 1 -4.65 2.51 5.99
N TRP A 2 -5.23 3.52 6.66
CA TRP A 2 -4.49 4.66 7.22
C TRP A 2 -3.32 4.27 8.15
N PHE A 3 -3.46 3.18 8.91
CA PHE A 3 -2.42 2.71 9.84
C PHE A 3 -1.06 2.39 9.20
N TYR A 4 -1.03 1.95 7.94
CA TYR A 4 0.23 1.59 7.27
C TYR A 4 0.79 2.72 6.39
N LEU A 5 0.02 3.79 6.17
CA LEU A 5 0.49 4.94 5.40
C LEU A 5 1.78 5.55 6.00
N PRO A 6 1.95 5.74 7.32
CA PRO A 6 3.21 6.28 7.84
C PRO A 6 4.42 5.41 7.50
N LEU A 7 4.26 4.08 7.48
CA LEU A 7 5.34 3.15 7.14
C LEU A 7 5.75 3.31 5.68
N MET A 8 4.77 3.39 4.77
CA MET A 8 5.05 3.56 3.34
C MET A 8 5.67 4.92 2.99
N HIS A 9 5.54 5.93 3.84
CA HIS A 9 6.14 7.25 3.58
C HIS A 9 7.55 7.39 4.17
N SER A 10 8.05 6.37 4.87
CA SER A 10 9.43 6.32 5.35
C SER A 10 10.42 6.09 4.20
N GLU A 11 11.67 6.52 4.35
CA GLU A 11 12.76 6.14 3.43
C GLU A 11 13.55 4.97 4.04
N ASP A 12 12.84 3.94 4.50
CA ASP A 12 13.42 2.77 5.17
C ASP A 12 12.85 1.48 4.57
N LEU A 13 13.71 0.69 3.92
CA LEU A 13 13.33 -0.56 3.29
C LEU A 13 12.72 -1.57 4.27
N THR A 14 13.15 -1.57 5.53
CA THR A 14 12.63 -2.49 6.55
C THR A 14 11.18 -2.19 6.88
N LEU A 15 10.82 -0.91 6.94
CA LEU A 15 9.44 -0.47 7.19
C LEU A 15 8.54 -0.72 5.98
N HIS A 16 9.06 -0.58 4.76
CA HIS A 16 8.36 -1.00 3.54
C HIS A 16 8.10 -2.51 3.51
N ASN A 17 9.10 -3.33 3.84
CA ASN A 17 8.91 -4.78 3.93
C ASN A 17 7.84 -5.15 4.98
N HIS A 18 7.82 -4.44 6.11
CA HIS A 18 6.79 -4.62 7.13
C HIS A 18 5.40 -4.23 6.61
N ALA A 19 5.28 -3.06 5.96
CA ALA A 19 4.01 -2.62 5.38
C ALA A 19 3.45 -3.63 4.35
N VAL A 20 4.29 -4.14 3.45
CA VAL A 20 3.91 -5.21 2.50
C VAL A 20 3.35 -6.43 3.26
N ALA A 21 4.08 -6.91 4.27
CA ALA A 21 3.66 -8.08 5.05
C ALA A 21 2.30 -7.86 5.74
N GLU A 22 2.03 -6.65 6.24
CA GLU A 22 0.76 -6.31 6.86
C GLU A 22 -0.40 -6.21 5.84
N TYR A 23 -0.16 -5.67 4.65
CA TYR A 23 -1.16 -5.67 3.57
C TYR A 23 -1.49 -7.10 3.12
N GLU A 24 -0.50 -7.96 2.96
CA GLU A 24 -0.72 -9.37 2.66
C GLU A 24 -1.47 -10.09 3.78
N ARG A 25 -1.11 -9.81 5.04
CA ARG A 25 -1.80 -10.36 6.22
C ARG A 25 -3.27 -9.96 6.23
N MET A 26 -3.58 -8.69 5.96
CA MET A 26 -4.95 -8.20 5.85
C MET A 26 -5.73 -8.93 4.75
N GLY A 27 -5.11 -9.19 3.59
CA GLY A 27 -5.72 -9.98 2.52
C GLY A 27 -6.03 -11.43 2.94
N ARG A 28 -5.12 -12.07 3.67
CA ARG A 28 -5.32 -13.43 4.22
C ARG A 28 -6.42 -13.47 5.28
N ASP A 29 -6.44 -12.50 6.19
CA ASP A 29 -7.44 -12.41 7.25
C ASP A 29 -8.83 -12.22 6.63
N PHE A 30 -8.96 -11.33 5.63
CA PHE A 30 -10.19 -11.16 4.87
C PHE A 30 -10.66 -12.47 4.22
N LYS A 31 -9.77 -13.16 3.49
CA LYS A 31 -10.11 -14.44 2.86
C LYS A 31 -10.58 -15.47 3.88
N THR A 32 -9.89 -15.54 5.03
CA THR A 32 -10.24 -16.45 6.13
C THR A 32 -11.63 -16.16 6.68
N LEU A 33 -11.96 -14.89 6.92
CA LEU A 33 -13.29 -14.47 7.40
C LEU A 33 -14.40 -14.86 6.41
N MET A 34 -14.13 -14.74 5.10
CA MET A 34 -15.10 -15.06 4.06
C MET A 34 -15.28 -16.56 3.79
N THR A 35 -14.30 -17.40 4.13
CA THR A 35 -14.36 -18.86 3.88
C THR A 35 -14.62 -19.70 5.12
N SER A 36 -14.38 -19.17 6.32
CA SER A 36 -14.59 -19.89 7.58
C SER A 36 -16.07 -20.08 7.89
N SER A 37 -16.40 -21.20 8.56
CA SER A 37 -17.74 -21.41 9.09
C SER A 37 -18.02 -20.42 10.23
N PRO A 38 -19.25 -19.89 10.34
CA PRO A 38 -19.59 -18.95 11.40
C PRO A 38 -19.37 -19.57 12.77
N VAL A 39 -18.59 -18.87 13.60
CA VAL A 39 -18.59 -19.10 15.04
C VAL A 39 -19.95 -18.62 15.57
N ASN A 40 -20.47 -19.25 16.63
CA ASN A 40 -21.74 -18.86 17.27
C ASN A 40 -21.61 -17.51 18.03
N ASP A 41 -21.15 -16.48 17.33
CA ASP A 41 -21.00 -15.11 17.80
C ASP A 41 -21.73 -14.17 16.84
N ALA A 42 -22.76 -13.51 17.36
CA ALA A 42 -23.57 -12.57 16.61
C ALA A 42 -22.78 -11.34 16.12
N ALA A 43 -21.64 -11.01 16.74
CA ALA A 43 -20.77 -9.93 16.26
C ALA A 43 -20.01 -10.32 14.99
N GLU A 44 -19.44 -11.52 14.94
CA GLU A 44 -18.76 -12.05 13.75
C GLU A 44 -19.73 -12.15 12.57
N GLU A 45 -20.95 -12.62 12.81
CA GLU A 45 -21.97 -12.73 11.76
C GLU A 45 -22.35 -11.37 11.15
N ARG A 46 -22.50 -10.32 11.99
CA ARG A 46 -22.74 -8.96 11.48
C ARG A 46 -21.56 -8.43 10.66
N CYS A 47 -20.33 -8.67 11.10
CA CYS A 47 -19.14 -8.31 10.32
C CYS A 47 -19.10 -9.04 8.97
N ARG A 48 -19.41 -10.35 8.96
CA ARG A 48 -19.46 -11.14 7.74
C ARG A 48 -20.53 -10.63 6.77
N GLN A 49 -21.70 -10.23 7.26
CA GLN A 49 -22.77 -9.65 6.43
C GLN A 49 -22.36 -8.33 5.77
N VAL A 50 -21.71 -7.44 6.53
CA VAL A 50 -21.19 -6.17 5.99
C VAL A 50 -20.12 -6.42 4.93
N LEU A 51 -19.17 -7.33 5.19
CA LEU A 51 -18.10 -7.67 4.24
C LEU A 51 -18.62 -8.44 3.01
N ALA A 52 -19.67 -9.25 3.16
CA ALA A 52 -20.31 -10.00 2.09
C ALA A 52 -21.16 -9.12 1.16
N THR A 53 -21.56 -7.92 1.62
CA THR A 53 -22.39 -7.00 0.82
C THR A 53 -21.64 -6.54 -0.44
N ASP A 54 -20.32 -6.38 -0.37
CA ASP A 54 -19.49 -6.07 -1.54
C ASP A 54 -18.09 -6.72 -1.42
N LYS A 55 -18.09 -8.06 -1.50
CA LYS A 55 -16.88 -8.87 -1.46
C LYS A 55 -15.89 -8.47 -2.55
N GLU A 56 -16.37 -8.29 -3.78
CA GLU A 56 -15.53 -8.00 -4.94
C GLU A 56 -14.86 -6.63 -4.81
N ALA A 57 -15.59 -5.58 -4.42
CA ALA A 57 -14.97 -4.28 -4.19
C ALA A 57 -13.96 -4.34 -3.04
N THR A 58 -14.25 -5.11 -1.98
CA THR A 58 -13.31 -5.27 -0.86
C THR A 58 -12.02 -5.96 -1.32
N GLU A 59 -12.11 -7.04 -2.09
CA GLU A 59 -10.94 -7.72 -2.67
C GLU A 59 -10.13 -6.79 -3.57
N LYS A 60 -10.82 -6.00 -4.40
CA LYS A 60 -10.18 -5.02 -5.29
C LYS A 60 -9.43 -3.95 -4.50
N ILE A 61 -10.06 -3.39 -3.45
CA ILE A 61 -9.41 -2.40 -2.57
C ILE A 61 -8.15 -3.02 -1.94
N LEU A 62 -8.24 -4.23 -1.37
CA LEU A 62 -7.09 -4.89 -0.75
C LEU A 62 -5.94 -5.11 -1.74
N ALA A 63 -6.25 -5.55 -2.96
CA ALA A 63 -5.26 -5.74 -4.02
C ALA A 63 -4.62 -4.42 -4.46
N SER A 64 -5.43 -3.37 -4.67
CA SER A 64 -4.92 -2.03 -5.03
C SER A 64 -3.98 -1.46 -3.98
N ASN A 65 -4.24 -1.72 -2.69
CA ASN A 65 -3.40 -1.21 -1.61
C ASN A 65 -2.04 -1.90 -1.55
N LEU A 66 -2.05 -3.22 -1.77
CA LEU A 66 -0.83 -4.00 -1.84
C LEU A 66 0.02 -3.58 -3.05
N ASP A 67 -0.60 -3.43 -4.23
CA ASP A 67 0.08 -2.93 -5.44
C ASP A 67 0.69 -1.54 -5.21
N PHE A 68 -0.06 -0.66 -4.54
CA PHE A 68 0.40 0.68 -4.21
C PHE A 68 1.63 0.65 -3.29
N GLU A 69 1.64 -0.18 -2.24
CA GLU A 69 2.81 -0.36 -1.38
C GLU A 69 4.01 -0.96 -2.13
N ILE A 70 3.78 -1.95 -3.00
CA ILE A 70 4.85 -2.57 -3.80
C ILE A 70 5.58 -1.51 -4.64
N LYS A 71 4.83 -0.62 -5.31
CA LYS A 71 5.40 0.48 -6.08
C LYS A 71 6.23 1.45 -5.22
N HIS A 72 5.78 1.77 -4.01
CA HIS A 72 6.58 2.60 -3.08
C HIS A 72 7.89 1.91 -2.70
N ARG A 73 7.78 0.63 -2.31
CA ARG A 73 8.93 -0.19 -1.93
C ARG A 73 9.96 -0.29 -3.06
N GLU A 74 9.54 -0.45 -4.31
CA GLU A 74 10.45 -0.55 -5.46
C GLU A 74 11.34 0.70 -5.63
N ILE A 75 10.80 1.89 -5.38
CA ILE A 75 11.58 3.14 -5.40
C ILE A 75 12.64 3.10 -4.30
N ILE A 76 12.28 2.68 -3.09
CA ILE A 76 13.22 2.57 -1.97
C ILE A 76 14.26 1.47 -2.21
N VAL A 77 13.90 0.34 -2.82
CA VAL A 77 14.87 -0.68 -3.23
C VAL A 77 15.87 -0.11 -4.26
N ARG A 78 15.39 0.69 -5.21
CA ARG A 78 16.24 1.24 -6.29
C ARG A 78 17.14 2.38 -5.83
N PHE A 79 16.62 3.31 -5.04
CA PHE A 79 17.31 4.57 -4.72
C PHE A 79 17.65 4.73 -3.24
N GLY A 80 17.08 3.90 -2.35
CA GLY A 80 17.21 4.03 -0.90
C GLY A 80 16.44 5.22 -0.29
N ARG A 81 15.78 6.03 -1.12
CA ARG A 81 15.06 7.26 -0.75
C ARG A 81 14.07 7.63 -1.87
N TYR A 82 13.25 8.65 -1.65
CA TYR A 82 12.36 9.19 -2.68
C TYR A 82 13.04 10.33 -3.46
N PRO A 83 13.36 10.16 -4.76
CA PRO A 83 14.03 11.20 -5.55
C PRO A 83 13.28 12.53 -5.60
N HIS A 84 11.94 12.50 -5.62
CA HIS A 84 11.09 13.70 -5.57
C HIS A 84 11.33 14.56 -4.32
N ARG A 85 11.85 13.99 -3.23
CA ARG A 85 12.14 14.71 -1.98
C ARG A 85 13.54 15.33 -1.97
N ASN A 86 14.39 15.06 -2.97
CA ASN A 86 15.77 15.53 -2.96
C ASN A 86 15.86 17.06 -2.98
N GLY A 87 15.17 17.73 -3.92
CA GLY A 87 15.14 19.19 -4.00
C GLY A 87 14.66 19.89 -2.73
N PRO A 88 13.45 19.56 -2.21
CA PRO A 88 12.93 20.15 -0.97
C PRO A 88 13.80 19.92 0.27
N LEU A 89 14.57 18.83 0.31
CA LEU A 89 15.48 18.50 1.43
C LEU A 89 16.93 18.95 1.17
N GLY A 90 17.20 19.64 0.07
CA GLY A 90 18.55 20.12 -0.28
C GLY A 90 19.56 19.00 -0.57
N ARG A 91 19.10 17.82 -1.00
CA ARG A 91 19.94 16.66 -1.32
C ARG A 91 20.39 16.72 -2.77
N GLU A 92 21.64 16.34 -3.02
CA GLU A 92 22.15 16.17 -4.39
C GLU A 92 21.46 15.01 -5.10
N MET A 93 21.15 15.23 -6.38
CA MET A 93 20.52 14.26 -7.27
C MET A 93 21.59 13.48 -8.02
N SER A 94 21.52 12.15 -8.00
CA SER A 94 22.32 11.32 -8.91
C SER A 94 21.76 11.36 -10.33
N ALA A 95 22.57 10.97 -11.32
CA ALA A 95 22.13 10.91 -12.72
C ALA A 95 20.95 9.96 -12.93
N ASP A 96 20.92 8.82 -12.22
CA ASP A 96 19.83 7.85 -12.31
C ASP A 96 18.54 8.35 -11.68
N GLU A 97 18.65 9.06 -10.55
CA GLU A 97 17.50 9.72 -9.92
C GLU A 97 16.95 10.85 -10.80
N GLN A 98 17.82 11.66 -11.42
CA GLN A 98 17.40 12.71 -12.34
C GLN A 98 16.68 12.13 -13.56
N LYS A 99 17.28 11.11 -14.20
CA LYS A 99 16.66 10.43 -15.34
C LYS A 99 15.30 9.83 -14.97
N TYR A 100 15.19 9.20 -13.80
CA TYR A 100 13.92 8.67 -13.31
C TYR A 100 12.84 9.74 -13.17
N LEU A 101 13.20 10.92 -12.64
CA LEU A 101 12.27 12.04 -12.54
C LEU A 101 11.90 12.61 -13.91
N ASP A 102 12.87 12.73 -14.83
CA ASP A 102 12.66 13.24 -16.18
C ASP A 102 11.76 12.33 -17.02
N GLU A 103 11.80 11.02 -16.77
CA GLU A 103 10.92 10.01 -17.40
C GLU A 103 9.50 9.96 -16.79
N GLY A 104 9.20 10.86 -15.86
CA GLY A 104 7.88 10.93 -15.21
C GLY A 104 7.72 9.97 -14.04
N GLY A 105 8.80 9.76 -13.27
CA GLY A 105 8.84 8.89 -12.10
C GLY A 105 7.58 8.95 -11.23
N GLU A 106 7.23 7.81 -10.66
CA GLU A 106 5.98 7.58 -9.94
C GLU A 106 5.69 8.66 -8.89
N THR A 107 4.50 9.28 -9.00
CA THR A 107 4.02 10.28 -8.06
C THR A 107 2.77 9.79 -7.34
N PHE A 108 2.84 9.78 -6.01
CA PHE A 108 1.75 9.28 -5.16
C PHE A 108 1.02 10.46 -4.51
N SER A 109 0.39 11.29 -5.34
CA SER A 109 -0.53 12.31 -4.83
C SER A 109 -1.92 11.68 -4.61
N ALA A 110 -2.66 12.15 -3.60
CA ALA A 110 -4.00 11.64 -3.25
C ALA A 110 -5.08 11.82 -4.34
N SER A 111 -4.69 12.27 -5.53
CA SER A 111 -5.57 12.64 -6.64
C SER A 111 -5.43 11.66 -7.81
N ALA A 112 -5.47 10.36 -7.55
CA ALA A 112 -5.75 9.36 -8.58
C ALA A 112 -7.26 9.20 -8.74
N SER A 113 -7.93 10.29 -9.12
CA SER A 113 -9.27 10.23 -9.72
C SER A 113 -9.27 11.18 -10.91
N LYS A 114 -9.04 10.63 -12.10
CA LYS A 114 -9.57 11.23 -13.32
C LYS A 114 -10.50 10.19 -13.94
N SER A 115 -11.77 10.51 -13.75
CA SER A 115 -12.93 10.14 -14.57
C SER A 115 -12.65 10.21 -16.07
#